data_AF-A0A1B6GXJ0-F1
#
_entry.id   AF-A0A1B6GXJ0-F1
#
_cell.length_a   1.000
_cell.length_b   1.000
_cell.length_c   1.000
_cell.angle_alpha   90.00
_cell.angle_beta   90.00
_cell.angle_gamma   90.00
#
_symmetry.space_group_name_H-M   'P 1'
#
loop_
_entity.id
_entity.type
_entity.pdbx_description
1 polymer ?
#
loop_
_entity_poly.entity_id
_entity_poly.type
_entity_poly.pdbx_seq_one_letter_code
_entity_poly.pdbx_strand_id
1 'polypeptide(L)'
;MTGVSVSCQGLGYFKPRKFGDVARMRSLVQQEDEQSMLVHAHDLEVQHDWAVVGEFCIPPKLLWKAFMYEWSPAILKFYANAVQGTLPDPTNLAKWSIDASGTCHLCSAAQATSRHILVGCPRALDEGRYTWRHNRVLGILREAMSLSIAKAKRNRNLQPIQQMVFVRPGQKMTSTRASASIIEAAVIGSSVWMQETYHTNSRLF
;
A
#
# COMPACT_ATOMS: atom_id res chain seq x y z
N MET A 1 -15.13 -50.62 -31.74
CA MET A 1 -13.86 -49.95 -31.39
C MET A 1 -14.16 -48.50 -31.09
N THR A 2 -14.37 -48.15 -29.81
CA THR A 2 -14.63 -46.77 -29.38
C THR A 2 -13.36 -46.26 -28.69
N GLY A 3 -12.68 -45.31 -29.34
CA GLY A 3 -11.46 -44.71 -28.83
C GLY A 3 -11.75 -43.79 -27.64
N VAL A 4 -11.07 -44.04 -26.51
CA VAL A 4 -11.05 -43.15 -25.35
C VAL A 4 -10.06 -42.02 -25.64
N SER A 5 -10.54 -40.78 -25.78
CA SER A 5 -9.64 -39.62 -25.84
C SER A 5 -9.12 -39.31 -24.45
N VAL A 6 -7.86 -39.62 -24.19
CA VAL A 6 -7.17 -39.27 -22.94
C VAL A 6 -6.70 -37.82 -23.06
N SER A 7 -7.41 -36.87 -22.44
CA SER A 7 -6.90 -35.49 -22.34
C SER A 7 -5.91 -35.40 -21.17
N CYS A 8 -4.62 -35.60 -21.47
CA CYS A 8 -3.52 -35.29 -20.57
C CYS A 8 -3.34 -33.76 -20.49
N GLN A 9 -4.09 -33.09 -19.60
CA GLN A 9 -3.83 -31.68 -19.26
C GLN A 9 -3.50 -31.61 -17.76
N GLY A 10 -2.24 -31.34 -17.45
CA GLY A 10 -1.74 -31.25 -16.08
C GLY A 10 -2.29 -30.05 -15.31
N LEU A 11 -2.31 -30.17 -13.98
CA LEU A 11 -2.59 -29.06 -13.06
C LEU A 11 -1.66 -27.87 -13.39
N GLY A 12 -2.26 -26.75 -13.76
CA GLY A 12 -1.54 -25.51 -14.12
C GLY A 12 -1.63 -25.12 -15.60
N TYR A 13 -2.17 -25.96 -16.48
CA TYR A 13 -2.42 -25.56 -17.88
C TYR A 13 -3.77 -24.85 -18.01
N PHE A 14 -3.76 -23.51 -18.01
CA PHE A 14 -4.90 -22.71 -18.42
C PHE A 14 -4.76 -22.35 -19.89
N LYS A 15 -5.76 -22.68 -20.74
CA LYS A 15 -5.79 -22.16 -22.11
C LYS A 15 -5.76 -20.63 -22.04
N PRO A 16 -4.85 -19.95 -22.76
CA PRO A 16 -4.84 -18.49 -22.79
C PRO A 16 -6.21 -18.03 -23.28
N ARG A 17 -6.84 -17.14 -22.51
CA ARG A 17 -8.16 -16.60 -22.84
C ARG A 17 -7.98 -15.81 -24.14
N LYS A 18 -8.57 -16.27 -25.25
CA LYS A 18 -8.57 -15.52 -26.51
C LYS A 18 -9.39 -14.26 -26.29
N PHE A 19 -8.73 -13.11 -26.22
CA PHE A 19 -9.41 -11.82 -26.20
C PHE A 19 -10.06 -11.61 -27.58
N GLY A 20 -11.35 -11.31 -27.59
CA GLY A 20 -12.03 -10.89 -28.82
C GLY A 20 -11.50 -9.53 -29.30
N ASP A 21 -11.63 -9.25 -30.59
CA ASP A 21 -11.07 -8.03 -31.20
C ASP A 21 -11.55 -6.75 -30.52
N VAL A 22 -12.82 -6.71 -30.08
CA VAL A 22 -13.38 -5.59 -29.30
C VAL A 22 -12.63 -5.36 -27.98
N ALA A 23 -12.26 -6.44 -27.27
CA ALA A 23 -11.52 -6.32 -26.02
C ALA A 23 -10.10 -5.80 -26.26
N ARG A 24 -9.47 -6.22 -27.37
CA ARG A 24 -8.17 -5.70 -27.81
C ARG A 24 -8.25 -4.23 -28.18
N MET A 25 -9.25 -3.83 -28.97
CA MET A 25 -9.47 -2.43 -29.34
C MET A 25 -9.68 -1.55 -28.10
N ARG A 26 -10.49 -2.01 -27.13
CA ARG A 26 -10.68 -1.30 -25.86
C ARG A 26 -9.37 -1.11 -25.10
N SER A 27 -8.52 -2.14 -25.01
CA SER A 27 -7.22 -2.00 -24.33
C SER A 27 -6.28 -1.03 -25.04
N LEU A 28 -6.32 -0.96 -26.38
CA LEU A 28 -5.49 -0.02 -27.14
C LEU A 28 -5.93 1.43 -26.91
N VAL A 29 -7.25 1.70 -26.99
CA VAL A 29 -7.80 3.04 -26.69
C VAL A 29 -7.44 3.46 -25.27
N GLN A 30 -7.60 2.55 -24.30
CA GLN A 30 -7.23 2.84 -22.92
C GLN A 30 -5.74 3.18 -22.78
N GLN A 31 -4.85 2.47 -23.48
CA GLN A 31 -3.41 2.76 -23.45
C GLN A 31 -3.07 4.11 -24.09
N GLU A 32 -3.73 4.46 -25.21
CA GLU A 32 -3.57 5.76 -25.87
C GLU A 32 -4.04 6.91 -24.96
N ASP A 33 -5.18 6.74 -24.28
CA ASP A 33 -5.70 7.71 -23.31
C ASP A 33 -4.75 7.87 -22.12
N GLU A 34 -4.25 6.76 -21.55
CA GLU A 34 -3.28 6.76 -20.46
C GLU A 34 -1.99 7.49 -20.86
N GLN A 35 -1.46 7.22 -22.06
CA GLN A 35 -0.27 7.91 -22.59
C GLN A 35 -0.52 9.41 -22.80
N SER A 36 -1.67 9.77 -23.35
CA SER A 36 -2.03 11.18 -23.59
C SER A 36 -2.12 11.96 -22.27
N MET A 37 -2.69 11.35 -21.23
CA MET A 37 -2.73 11.95 -19.89
C MET A 37 -1.33 12.09 -19.28
N LEU A 38 -0.45 11.11 -19.48
CA LEU A 38 0.93 11.17 -18.99
C LEU A 38 1.75 12.26 -19.67
N VAL A 39 1.62 12.41 -20.99
CA VAL A 39 2.26 13.51 -21.74
C VAL A 39 1.82 14.85 -21.19
N HIS A 40 0.50 15.05 -21.05
CA HIS A 40 -0.01 16.29 -20.44
C HIS A 40 0.49 16.51 -19.01
N ALA A 41 0.55 15.45 -18.20
CA ALA A 41 1.06 15.55 -16.84
C ALA A 41 2.53 15.98 -16.82
N HIS A 42 3.37 15.45 -17.72
CA HIS A 42 4.77 15.85 -17.84
C HIS A 42 4.96 17.31 -18.30
N ASP A 43 4.00 17.86 -19.06
CA ASP A 43 4.02 19.28 -19.43
C ASP A 43 3.78 20.22 -18.24
N LEU A 44 3.28 19.71 -17.10
CA LEU A 44 3.06 20.50 -15.89
C LEU A 44 4.38 20.70 -15.11
N GLU A 45 4.88 21.94 -15.10
CA GLU A 45 6.16 22.29 -14.46
C GLU A 45 6.27 21.89 -12.98
N VAL A 46 5.17 22.00 -12.21
CA VAL A 46 5.17 21.77 -10.75
C VAL A 46 4.46 20.47 -10.34
N GLN A 47 3.46 20.03 -11.11
CA GLN A 47 2.53 18.96 -10.69
C GLN A 47 2.80 17.61 -11.37
N HIS A 48 3.96 17.42 -12.00
CA HIS A 48 4.29 16.17 -12.70
C HIS A 48 4.97 15.10 -11.83
N ASP A 49 5.40 15.44 -10.60
CA ASP A 49 6.19 14.54 -9.75
C ASP A 49 5.50 13.20 -9.48
N TRP A 50 4.16 13.16 -9.43
CA TRP A 50 3.39 11.91 -9.23
C TRP A 50 3.56 10.91 -10.37
N ALA A 51 3.85 11.36 -11.60
CA ALA A 51 4.10 10.49 -12.75
C ALA A 51 5.40 9.67 -12.57
N VAL A 52 6.39 10.24 -11.90
CA VAL A 52 7.67 9.57 -11.59
C VAL A 52 7.57 8.74 -10.31
N VAL A 53 6.85 9.26 -9.32
CA VAL A 53 6.76 8.67 -7.98
C VAL A 53 5.89 7.40 -7.96
N GLY A 54 4.93 7.26 -8.89
CA GLY A 54 3.99 6.15 -8.97
C GLY A 54 4.63 4.75 -9.07
N GLU A 55 5.82 4.62 -9.65
CA GLU A 55 6.52 3.33 -9.80
C GLU A 55 7.27 2.89 -8.52
N PHE A 56 7.66 3.84 -7.65
CA PHE A 56 8.51 3.58 -6.48
C PHE A 56 7.79 3.70 -5.15
N CYS A 57 6.52 4.14 -5.15
CA CYS A 57 5.74 4.37 -3.93
C CYS A 57 4.91 3.17 -3.46
N ILE A 58 4.21 3.38 -2.34
CA ILE A 58 3.34 2.40 -1.67
C ILE A 58 2.51 1.64 -2.71
N PRO A 59 2.56 0.29 -2.75
CA PRO A 59 1.76 -0.50 -3.67
C PRO A 59 0.30 -0.03 -3.66
N PRO A 60 -0.35 0.20 -4.81
CA PRO A 60 -1.66 0.83 -4.88
C PRO A 60 -2.72 0.19 -3.97
N LYS A 61 -2.66 -1.13 -3.80
CA LYS A 61 -3.55 -1.89 -2.90
C LYS A 61 -3.38 -1.53 -1.42
N LEU A 62 -2.14 -1.31 -0.98
CA LEU A 62 -1.83 -0.91 0.39
C LEU A 62 -2.21 0.56 0.60
N LEU A 63 -2.00 1.40 -0.41
CA LEU A 63 -2.38 2.81 -0.38
C LEU A 63 -3.90 2.97 -0.24
N TRP A 64 -4.71 2.26 -1.04
CA TRP A 64 -6.17 2.36 -1.00
C TRP A 64 -6.78 1.94 0.35
N LYS A 65 -6.27 0.85 0.94
CA LYS A 65 -6.73 0.41 2.26
C LYS A 65 -6.40 1.46 3.31
N ALA A 66 -5.16 1.97 3.31
CA ALA A 66 -4.73 2.98 4.26
C ALA A 66 -5.53 4.28 4.11
N PHE A 67 -5.76 4.71 2.86
CA PHE A 67 -6.54 5.90 2.51
C PHE A 67 -7.97 5.84 3.05
N MET A 68 -8.66 4.71 2.87
CA MET A 68 -10.07 4.59 3.25
C MET A 68 -10.30 4.34 4.75
N TYR A 69 -9.38 3.64 5.41
CA TYR A 69 -9.65 3.10 6.75
C TYR A 69 -8.65 3.51 7.83
N GLU A 70 -7.42 3.89 7.47
CA GLU A 70 -6.34 4.07 8.45
C GLU A 70 -5.92 5.54 8.58
N TRP A 71 -6.03 6.34 7.51
CA TRP A 71 -5.58 7.72 7.50
C TRP A 71 -6.65 8.69 7.97
N SER A 72 -6.26 9.64 8.81
CA SER A 72 -7.14 10.77 9.15
C SER A 72 -7.27 11.72 7.95
N PRO A 73 -8.37 12.50 7.87
CA PRO A 73 -8.54 13.49 6.81
C PRO A 73 -7.39 14.50 6.72
N ALA A 74 -6.74 14.82 7.85
CA ALA A 74 -5.60 15.72 7.89
C ALA A 74 -4.36 15.13 7.21
N ILE A 75 -4.05 13.86 7.50
CA ILE A 75 -2.92 13.14 6.86
C ILE A 75 -3.17 13.02 5.37
N LEU A 76 -4.41 12.68 5.00
CA LEU A 76 -4.78 12.56 3.60
C LEU A 76 -4.64 13.89 2.85
N LYS A 77 -5.18 14.99 3.42
CA LYS A 77 -5.02 16.34 2.85
C LYS A 77 -3.55 16.70 2.69
N PHE A 78 -2.73 16.41 3.71
CA PHE A 78 -1.30 16.65 3.64
C PHE A 78 -0.63 15.84 2.52
N TYR A 79 -0.91 14.54 2.43
CA TYR A 79 -0.32 13.66 1.42
C TYR A 79 -0.70 14.07 -0.01
N ALA A 80 -2.00 14.28 -0.26
CA ALA A 80 -2.48 14.69 -1.58
C ALA A 80 -1.82 15.99 -2.05
N ASN A 81 -1.74 16.98 -1.16
CA ASN A 81 -1.10 18.26 -1.47
C ASN A 81 0.42 18.15 -1.61
N ALA A 82 1.06 17.27 -0.83
CA ALA A 82 2.51 17.04 -0.92
C ALA A 82 2.88 16.41 -2.27
N VAL A 83 2.13 15.41 -2.71
CA VAL A 83 2.35 14.72 -3.99
C VAL A 83 2.12 15.65 -5.18
N GLN A 84 1.17 16.58 -5.08
CA GLN A 84 0.87 17.55 -6.13
C GLN A 84 1.72 18.83 -6.05
N GLY A 85 2.60 18.97 -5.05
CA GLY A 85 3.37 20.20 -4.86
C GLY A 85 2.52 21.43 -4.49
N THR A 86 1.32 21.23 -3.94
CA THR A 86 0.33 22.27 -3.59
C THR A 86 0.23 22.50 -2.07
N LEU A 87 1.25 22.10 -1.31
CA LEU A 87 1.32 22.43 0.11
C LEU A 87 1.37 23.96 0.30
N PRO A 88 0.83 24.50 1.42
CA PRO A 88 0.95 25.91 1.77
C PRO A 88 2.37 26.24 2.23
N ASP A 89 3.35 26.09 1.34
CA ASP A 89 4.72 26.54 1.55
C ASP A 89 4.87 28.02 1.17
N PRO A 90 5.92 28.72 1.63
CA PRO A 90 6.11 30.14 1.33
C PRO A 90 6.05 30.47 -0.16
N THR A 91 6.52 29.57 -1.03
CA THR A 91 6.50 29.77 -2.49
C THR A 91 5.08 29.73 -3.04
N ASN A 92 4.26 28.77 -2.64
CA ASN A 92 2.86 28.67 -3.05
C ASN A 92 2.00 29.76 -2.42
N LEU A 93 2.27 30.14 -1.17
CA LEU A 93 1.59 31.27 -0.53
C LEU A 93 1.83 32.60 -1.28
N ALA A 94 3.04 32.79 -1.81
CA ALA A 94 3.36 33.90 -2.70
C ALA A 94 2.63 33.80 -4.04
N LYS A 95 2.57 32.61 -4.65
CA LYS A 95 1.80 32.38 -5.89
C LYS A 95 0.29 32.61 -5.71
N TRP A 96 -0.24 32.31 -4.53
CA TRP A 96 -1.65 32.51 -4.20
C TRP A 96 -1.97 33.92 -3.71
N SER A 97 -0.98 34.83 -3.71
CA SER A 97 -1.14 36.21 -3.24
C SER A 97 -1.63 36.32 -1.79
N ILE A 98 -1.29 35.35 -0.94
CA ILE A 98 -1.64 35.33 0.49
C ILE A 98 -0.51 35.94 1.33
N ASP A 99 0.74 35.57 1.03
CA ASP A 99 1.93 36.15 1.67
C ASP A 99 3.02 36.38 0.60
N ALA A 100 3.48 37.63 0.48
CA ALA A 100 4.43 38.03 -0.54
C ALA A 100 5.88 37.63 -0.24
N SER A 101 6.19 37.17 0.97
CA SER A 101 7.57 36.96 1.40
C SER A 101 8.30 35.89 0.58
N GLY A 102 7.66 34.75 0.27
CA GLY A 102 8.25 33.65 -0.50
C GLY A 102 9.55 33.08 0.08
N THR A 103 9.91 33.45 1.31
CA THR A 103 11.21 33.17 1.92
C THR A 103 11.10 32.13 3.03
N CYS A 104 12.20 31.42 3.28
CA CYS A 104 12.26 30.44 4.36
C CYS A 104 12.30 31.15 5.72
N HIS A 105 11.36 30.87 6.62
CA HIS A 105 11.40 31.42 7.97
C HIS A 105 12.60 30.96 8.80
N LEU A 106 13.25 29.86 8.42
CA LEU A 106 14.44 29.36 9.09
C LEU A 106 15.69 30.02 8.52
N CYS A 107 16.01 29.82 7.24
CA CYS A 107 17.29 30.26 6.68
C CYS A 107 17.23 31.54 5.83
N SER A 108 16.05 32.16 5.71
CA SER A 108 15.80 33.35 4.87
C SER A 108 16.11 33.18 3.38
N ALA A 109 16.33 31.95 2.91
CA ALA A 109 16.49 31.67 1.49
C ALA A 109 15.21 32.02 0.71
N ALA A 110 15.38 32.58 -0.49
CA ALA A 110 14.29 32.81 -1.43
C ALA A 110 13.74 31.48 -1.98
N GLN A 111 12.50 31.50 -2.47
CA GLN A 111 11.83 30.34 -3.06
C GLN A 111 11.82 29.12 -2.13
N ALA A 112 11.39 29.33 -0.89
CA ALA A 112 11.29 28.26 0.08
C ALA A 112 10.12 27.34 -0.25
N THR A 113 10.40 26.29 -1.00
CA THR A 113 9.45 25.20 -1.27
C THR A 113 9.36 24.25 -0.07
N SER A 114 8.33 23.42 -0.05
CA SER A 114 8.18 22.31 0.89
C SER A 114 9.40 21.37 0.85
N ARG A 115 9.96 21.12 -0.35
CA ARG A 115 11.22 20.37 -0.52
C ARG A 115 12.39 21.06 0.16
N HIS A 116 12.53 22.38 0.02
CA HIS A 116 13.55 23.14 0.75
C HIS A 116 13.38 22.98 2.26
N ILE A 117 12.20 23.22 2.81
CA ILE A 117 11.95 23.13 4.26
C ILE A 117 12.23 21.71 4.78
N LEU A 118 11.83 20.70 4.03
CA LEU A 118 11.91 19.31 4.48
C LEU A 118 13.29 18.68 4.28
N VAL A 119 14.06 19.05 3.27
CA VAL A 119 15.29 18.32 2.90
C VAL A 119 16.47 19.23 2.53
N GLY A 120 16.22 20.48 2.10
CA GLY A 120 17.27 21.37 1.59
C GLY A 120 17.68 22.54 2.48
N CYS A 121 16.98 22.81 3.58
CA CYS A 121 17.21 23.96 4.44
C CYS A 121 18.48 23.77 5.32
N PRO A 122 19.52 24.60 5.17
CA PRO A 122 20.77 24.46 5.91
C PRO A 122 20.59 24.69 7.41
N ARG A 123 19.83 25.71 7.81
CA ARG A 123 19.55 25.95 9.23
C ARG A 123 18.80 24.77 9.88
N ALA A 124 17.88 24.15 9.16
CA ALA A 124 17.15 22.98 9.68
C ALA A 124 18.07 21.74 9.83
N LEU A 125 19.12 21.64 9.00
CA LEU A 125 20.16 20.63 9.14
C LEU A 125 21.02 20.91 10.39
N ASP A 126 21.52 22.14 10.53
CA ASP A 126 22.41 22.55 11.63
C ASP A 126 21.72 22.44 13.00
N GLU A 127 20.42 22.76 13.08
CA GLU A 127 19.60 22.61 14.29
C GLU A 127 19.23 21.13 14.58
N GLY A 128 19.67 20.17 13.77
CA GLY A 128 19.42 18.74 13.99
C GLY A 128 17.98 18.30 13.74
N ARG A 129 17.14 19.12 13.10
CA ARG A 129 15.72 18.78 12.83
C ARG A 129 15.58 17.56 11.91
N TYR A 130 16.59 17.31 11.08
CA TYR A 130 16.61 16.19 10.15
C TYR A 130 16.80 14.90 10.92
N THR A 131 17.80 14.88 11.80
CA THR A 131 18.07 13.81 12.74
C THR A 131 16.86 13.51 13.61
N TRP A 132 16.19 14.54 14.15
CA TRP A 132 14.98 14.35 14.94
C TRP A 132 13.86 13.66 14.15
N ARG A 133 13.56 14.13 12.92
CA ARG A 133 12.52 13.51 12.08
C ARG A 133 12.87 12.08 11.70
N HIS A 134 14.12 11.81 11.32
CA HIS A 134 14.58 10.45 11.01
C HIS A 134 14.50 9.54 12.23
N ASN A 135 14.96 9.99 13.40
CA ASN A 135 14.87 9.22 14.64
C ASN A 135 13.41 8.92 15.02
N ARG A 136 12.49 9.85 14.76
CA ARG A 136 11.07 9.62 14.99
C ARG A 136 10.52 8.50 14.10
N VAL A 137 10.87 8.50 12.81
CA VAL A 137 10.48 7.42 11.88
C VAL A 137 11.08 6.08 12.30
N LEU A 138 12.37 6.06 12.66
CA LEU A 138 13.04 4.85 13.16
C LEU A 138 12.41 4.33 14.46
N GLY A 139 11.95 5.22 15.34
CA GLY A 139 11.20 4.87 16.55
C GLY A 139 9.89 4.13 16.23
N ILE A 140 9.09 4.67 15.30
CA ILE A 140 7.84 4.05 14.85
C ILE A 140 8.11 2.68 14.22
N LEU A 141 9.14 2.57 13.38
CA LEU A 141 9.54 1.28 12.78
C LEU A 141 9.96 0.26 13.84
N ARG A 142 10.76 0.69 14.81
CA ARG A 142 11.18 -0.16 15.94
C ARG A 142 9.97 -0.68 16.72
N GLU A 143 9.00 0.18 17.01
CA GLU A 143 7.77 -0.20 17.72
C GLU A 143 6.95 -1.21 16.90
N ALA A 144 6.71 -0.93 15.62
CA ALA A 144 5.97 -1.82 14.73
C ALA A 144 6.64 -3.20 14.59
N MET A 145 7.97 -3.24 14.45
CA MET A 145 8.75 -4.48 14.41
C MET A 145 8.67 -5.24 15.73
N SER A 146 8.77 -4.55 16.86
CA SER A 146 8.69 -5.16 18.20
C SER A 146 7.33 -5.82 18.42
N LEU A 147 6.24 -5.15 18.04
CA LEU A 147 4.88 -5.70 18.09
C LEU A 147 4.73 -6.92 17.18
N SER A 148 5.27 -6.84 15.96
CA SER A 148 5.25 -7.95 15.00
C SER A 148 5.98 -9.18 15.53
N ILE A 149 7.16 -8.99 16.13
CA ILE A 149 7.95 -10.06 16.75
C ILE A 149 7.20 -10.67 17.94
N ALA A 150 6.62 -9.84 18.81
CA ALA A 150 5.85 -10.31 19.97
C ALA A 150 4.64 -11.16 19.53
N LYS A 151 3.90 -10.71 18.51
CA LYS A 151 2.78 -11.46 17.91
C LYS A 151 3.23 -12.80 17.31
N ALA A 152 4.36 -12.81 16.60
CA ALA A 152 4.91 -14.04 16.01
C ALA A 152 5.36 -15.05 17.09
N LYS A 153 5.97 -14.58 18.19
CA LYS A 153 6.32 -15.43 19.34
C LYS A 153 5.07 -16.02 19.99
N ARG A 154 4.01 -15.22 20.18
CA ARG A 154 2.72 -15.70 20.72
C ARG A 154 2.10 -16.78 19.81
N ASN A 155 2.09 -16.58 18.50
CA ASN A 155 1.53 -17.55 17.55
C ASN A 155 2.32 -18.85 17.47
N ARG A 156 3.65 -18.84 17.66
CA ARG A 156 4.47 -20.06 17.72
C ARG A 156 4.08 -20.99 18.87
N ASN A 157 3.58 -20.44 19.99
CA ASN A 157 3.11 -21.24 21.12
C ASN A 157 1.70 -21.83 20.90
N LEU A 158 0.97 -21.39 19.86
CA LEU A 158 -0.41 -21.80 19.58
C LEU A 158 -0.55 -22.74 18.39
N GLN A 159 0.46 -22.84 17.52
CA GLN A 159 0.43 -23.78 16.41
C GLN A 159 0.94 -25.13 16.90
N PRO A 160 0.09 -26.18 16.96
CA PRO A 160 0.61 -27.54 17.07
C PRO A 160 1.50 -27.75 15.85
N ILE A 161 2.70 -28.27 16.04
CA ILE A 161 3.52 -28.73 14.92
C ILE A 161 2.66 -29.74 14.17
N GLN A 162 2.12 -29.36 13.01
CA GLN A 162 1.52 -30.32 12.09
C GLN A 162 2.68 -31.17 11.59
N GLN A 163 2.96 -32.28 12.29
CA GLN A 163 3.87 -33.29 11.81
C GLN A 163 3.34 -33.75 10.46
N MET A 164 4.03 -33.36 9.39
CA MET A 164 3.79 -33.95 8.07
C MET A 164 4.08 -35.45 8.20
N VAL A 165 3.04 -36.26 8.21
CA VAL A 165 3.17 -37.71 8.27
C VAL A 165 3.63 -38.18 6.89
N PHE A 166 4.87 -38.66 6.81
CA PHE A 166 5.41 -39.21 5.58
C PHE A 166 4.84 -40.62 5.37
N VAL A 167 4.02 -40.78 4.33
CA VAL A 167 3.47 -42.09 3.96
C VAL A 167 4.45 -42.79 3.03
N ARG A 168 4.78 -44.05 3.33
CA ARG A 168 5.71 -44.85 2.51
C ARG A 168 5.09 -45.14 1.12
N PRO A 169 5.92 -45.27 0.07
CA PRO A 169 5.43 -45.62 -1.26
C PRO A 169 4.62 -46.93 -1.22
N GLY A 170 3.40 -46.89 -1.76
CA GLY A 170 2.46 -48.02 -1.77
C GLY A 170 1.46 -48.07 -0.61
N GLN A 171 1.63 -47.28 0.46
CA GLN A 171 0.61 -47.13 1.51
C GLN A 171 -0.38 -46.02 1.16
N LYS A 172 -1.67 -46.30 1.34
CA LYS A 172 -2.74 -45.28 1.28
C LYS A 172 -2.97 -44.74 2.69
N MET A 173 -3.12 -43.43 2.83
CA MET A 173 -3.47 -42.83 4.11
C MET A 173 -4.85 -43.35 4.52
N THR A 174 -4.94 -44.04 5.67
CA THR A 174 -6.24 -44.33 6.28
C THR A 174 -6.79 -43.00 6.75
N SER A 175 -7.67 -42.39 5.97
CA SER A 175 -8.45 -41.23 6.38
C SER A 175 -9.29 -41.66 7.58
N THR A 176 -8.76 -41.49 8.79
CA THR A 176 -9.61 -41.42 9.97
C THR A 176 -10.50 -40.22 9.71
N ARG A 177 -11.78 -40.50 9.51
CA ARG A 177 -12.84 -39.54 9.26
C ARG A 177 -12.73 -38.45 10.30
N ALA A 178 -12.07 -37.34 9.95
CA ALA A 178 -12.01 -36.18 10.81
C ALA A 178 -13.47 -35.79 11.05
N SER A 179 -13.89 -35.83 12.32
CA SER A 179 -15.18 -35.34 12.74
C SER A 179 -15.39 -33.96 12.12
N ALA A 180 -16.55 -33.79 11.50
CA ALA A 180 -16.96 -32.60 10.74
C ALA A 180 -17.15 -31.36 11.64
N SER A 181 -16.11 -30.94 12.38
CA SER A 181 -16.13 -29.75 13.23
C SER A 181 -15.13 -28.67 12.84
N ILE A 182 -14.25 -28.92 11.86
CA ILE A 182 -13.22 -27.94 11.46
C ILE A 182 -13.66 -27.07 10.27
N ILE A 183 -14.54 -27.56 9.38
CA ILE A 183 -14.95 -26.79 8.19
C ILE A 183 -15.98 -25.71 8.55
N GLU A 184 -16.82 -25.92 9.56
CA GLU A 184 -17.87 -24.96 9.93
C GLU A 184 -17.32 -23.71 10.65
N ALA A 185 -16.21 -23.86 11.39
CA ALA A 185 -15.53 -22.73 12.04
C ALA A 185 -14.82 -21.79 11.04
N ALA A 186 -14.40 -22.29 9.87
CA ALA A 186 -13.76 -21.46 8.84
C ALA A 186 -14.77 -20.62 8.04
N VAL A 187 -16.00 -21.11 7.89
CA VAL A 187 -17.07 -20.40 7.17
C VAL A 187 -17.79 -19.40 8.08
N ILE A 188 -18.05 -19.75 9.35
CA ILE A 188 -18.67 -18.82 10.33
C ILE A 188 -17.67 -17.77 10.82
N GLY A 189 -16.39 -18.14 10.95
CA GLY A 189 -15.31 -17.20 11.31
C GLY A 189 -14.91 -16.22 10.20
N SER A 190 -15.51 -16.29 9.01
CA SER A 190 -15.28 -15.30 7.95
C SER A 190 -16.43 -14.28 7.83
N SER A 191 -17.63 -14.60 8.34
CA SER A 191 -18.80 -13.71 8.29
C SER A 191 -19.02 -12.90 9.57
N VAL A 192 -18.56 -13.37 10.73
CA VAL A 192 -18.76 -12.66 12.01
C VAL A 192 -17.68 -11.60 12.31
N TRP A 193 -16.48 -11.71 11.70
CA TRP A 193 -15.40 -10.73 11.94
C TRP A 193 -15.50 -9.44 11.12
N MET A 194 -16.59 -9.24 10.36
CA MET A 194 -16.75 -8.05 9.50
C MET A 194 -17.73 -7.00 10.06
N GLN A 195 -18.38 -7.25 11.21
CA GLN A 195 -19.31 -6.26 11.81
C GLN A 195 -18.92 -5.75 13.21
N GLU A 196 -18.01 -6.39 13.94
CA GLU A 196 -17.79 -6.07 15.36
C GLU A 196 -16.61 -5.13 15.67
N THR A 197 -15.93 -4.58 14.66
CA THR A 197 -14.84 -3.61 14.88
C THR A 197 -15.26 -2.14 14.76
N TYR A 198 -16.55 -1.83 14.59
CA TYR A 198 -17.02 -0.46 14.32
C TYR A 198 -17.67 0.27 15.52
N HIS A 199 -17.74 -0.34 16.72
CA HIS A 199 -18.48 0.27 17.84
C HIS A 199 -17.77 0.42 19.19
N THR A 200 -16.46 0.22 19.30
CA THR A 200 -15.75 0.45 20.57
C THR A 200 -14.42 1.19 20.39
N ASN A 201 -14.49 2.46 19.99
CA ASN A 201 -13.46 3.44 20.40
C ASN A 201 -13.92 4.91 20.28
N SER A 202 -15.14 5.19 20.73
CA SER A 202 -15.58 6.55 21.05
C SER A 202 -15.56 6.73 22.56
N ARG A 203 -14.35 6.86 23.12
CA ARG A 203 -14.01 7.54 24.39
C ARG A 203 -12.55 7.21 24.73
N LEU A 204 -11.66 8.10 24.33
CA LEU A 204 -10.56 8.68 25.11
C LEU A 204 -9.66 9.45 24.13
N PHE A 205 -9.58 10.76 24.38
CA PHE A 205 -8.93 11.84 23.63
C PHE A 205 -9.70 12.41 22.44
#